data_AF-A0A6C0Y3X6-F1
#
_entry.id   AF-A0A6C0Y3X6-F1
#
_cell.length_a   1.000
_cell.length_b   1.000
_cell.length_c   1.000
_cell.angle_alpha   90.00
_cell.angle_beta   90.00
_cell.angle_gamma   90.00
#
_symmetry.space_group_name_H-M   'P 1'
#
loop_
_entity.id
_entity.type
_entity.pdbx_description
1 polymer ?
#
loop_
_entity_poly.entity_id
_entity_poly.type
_entity_poly.pdbx_seq_one_letter_code
_entity_poly.pdbx_strand_id
1 'polypeptide(L)'
;MPNIAVTSKETQQLLLSADTNTVTLSENSVVKIDTAIEDVASITREGNAAIVNLKNGEKIVIESYFDDPLDSHHIVFDNGEQLYWAEFANAAGEILPTIKYHFIETIRVC
;
A
#
# COMPACT_ATOMS: atom_id res chain seq x y z
N MET A 1 -7.81 12.39 -5.27
CA MET A 1 -7.19 12.53 -3.96
C MET A 1 -7.77 11.46 -3.04
N PRO A 2 -7.18 10.26 -3.06
CA PRO A 2 -7.51 9.21 -2.12
C PRO A 2 -7.01 9.59 -0.71
N ASN A 3 -7.69 9.09 0.31
CA ASN A 3 -7.18 9.19 1.67
C ASN A 3 -6.10 8.12 1.86
N ILE A 4 -4.96 8.51 2.43
CA ILE A 4 -3.88 7.59 2.78
C ILE A 4 -3.69 7.60 4.28
N ALA A 5 -3.75 6.40 4.87
CA ALA A 5 -3.51 6.16 6.28
C ALA A 5 -2.33 5.20 6.45
N VAL A 6 -1.33 5.60 7.24
CA VAL A 6 -0.16 4.78 7.58
C VAL A 6 -0.30 4.31 9.00
N THR A 7 -0.22 3.00 9.21
CA THR A 7 -0.30 2.37 10.53
C THR A 7 0.99 1.60 10.79
N SER A 8 1.62 1.82 11.94
CA SER A 8 2.81 1.07 12.36
C SER A 8 2.44 -0.40 12.59
N LYS A 9 3.23 -1.35 12.06
CA LYS A 9 3.05 -2.79 12.35
C LYS A 9 3.51 -3.14 13.76
N GLU A 10 4.46 -2.38 14.31
CA GLU A 10 4.98 -2.62 15.66
C GLU A 10 3.99 -2.19 16.73
N THR A 11 3.44 -0.99 16.60
CA THR A 11 2.56 -0.40 17.62
C THR A 11 1.08 -0.53 17.31
N GLN A 12 0.72 -0.91 16.08
CA GLN A 12 -0.66 -0.88 15.54
C GLN A 12 -1.31 0.51 15.65
N GLN A 13 -0.51 1.56 15.81
CA GLN A 13 -0.98 2.93 15.87
C GLN A 13 -0.94 3.59 14.50
N LEU A 14 -1.94 4.43 14.26
CA LEU A 14 -1.97 5.29 13.10
C LEU A 14 -0.87 6.35 13.23
N LEU A 15 0.13 6.26 12.36
CA LEU A 15 1.25 7.21 12.28
C LEU A 15 0.85 8.48 11.51
N LEU A 16 0.05 8.31 10.46
CA LEU A 16 -0.35 9.39 9.56
C LEU A 16 -1.72 9.08 8.95
N SER A 17 -2.60 10.07 8.88
CA SER A 17 -3.78 10.04 8.00
C SER A 17 -3.92 11.39 7.34
N ALA A 18 -3.80 11.42 6.01
CA ALA A 18 -3.96 12.64 5.23
C ALA A 18 -4.46 12.34 3.82
N ASP A 19 -5.20 13.29 3.24
CA ASP A 19 -5.56 13.27 1.83
C ASP A 19 -4.35 13.74 1.01
N THR A 20 -3.42 12.82 0.77
CA THR A 20 -2.17 13.07 0.05
C THR A 20 -1.95 12.02 -1.02
N ASN A 21 -1.13 12.35 -2.00
CA ASN A 21 -0.67 11.44 -3.04
C ASN A 21 0.74 10.94 -2.75
N THR A 22 1.42 11.51 -1.75
CA THR A 22 2.78 11.13 -1.39
C THR A 22 2.84 10.84 0.11
N VAL A 23 3.48 9.74 0.45
CA VAL A 23 3.67 9.31 1.83
C VAL A 23 5.08 8.77 2.01
N THR A 24 5.72 9.09 3.13
CA THR A 24 7.06 8.63 3.45
C THR A 24 6.99 7.69 4.63
N LEU A 25 7.58 6.50 4.49
CA LEU A 25 7.61 5.50 5.55
C LEU A 25 8.90 5.64 6.37
N SER A 26 8.75 5.85 7.68
CA SER A 26 9.90 5.94 8.60
C SER A 26 10.19 4.63 9.32
N GLU A 27 9.24 3.70 9.31
CA GLU A 27 9.32 2.42 10.01
C GLU A 27 8.39 1.39 9.37
N ASN A 28 8.52 0.14 9.82
CA ASN A 28 7.70 -0.99 9.40
C ASN A 28 6.19 -0.70 9.57
N SER A 29 5.52 -0.44 8.46
CA SER A 29 4.16 0.14 8.44
C SER A 29 3.28 -0.46 7.35
N VAL A 30 1.97 -0.46 7.61
CA VAL A 30 0.91 -0.74 6.64
C VAL A 30 0.40 0.58 6.08
N VAL A 31 0.45 0.73 4.77
CA VAL A 31 -0.13 1.86 4.04
C VAL A 31 -1.51 1.47 3.55
N LYS A 32 -2.55 2.01 4.18
CA LYS A 32 -3.93 1.89 3.74
C LYS A 32 -4.27 3.03 2.78
N ILE A 33 -4.80 2.70 1.62
CA ILE A 33 -5.21 3.66 0.60
C ILE A 33 -6.71 3.46 0.34
N ASP A 34 -7.50 4.52 0.52
CA ASP A 34 -8.93 4.51 0.25
C ASP A 34 -9.15 4.60 -1.28
N THR A 35 -9.05 3.45 -1.94
CA THR A 35 -9.13 3.26 -3.38
C THR A 35 -9.49 1.82 -3.68
N ALA A 36 -10.36 1.62 -4.68
CA ALA A 36 -10.69 0.29 -5.14
C ALA A 36 -9.55 -0.30 -5.97
N ILE A 37 -9.26 -1.59 -5.78
CA ILE A 37 -8.23 -2.32 -6.57
C ILE A 37 -8.53 -2.31 -8.08
N GLU A 38 -9.79 -2.11 -8.47
CA GLU A 38 -10.20 -1.99 -9.87
C GLU A 38 -9.71 -0.70 -10.52
N ASP A 39 -9.46 0.34 -9.73
CA ASP A 39 -8.91 1.62 -10.19
C ASP A 39 -7.39 1.61 -10.25
N VAL A 40 -6.73 0.59 -9.68
CA VAL A 40 -5.28 0.45 -9.77
C VAL A 40 -4.89 -0.06 -11.16
N ALA A 41 -4.09 0.72 -11.88
CA ALA A 41 -3.58 0.34 -13.19
C ALA A 41 -2.32 -0.53 -13.07
N SER A 42 -1.34 -0.08 -12.28
CA SER A 42 -0.08 -0.80 -12.05
C SER A 42 0.69 -0.22 -10.86
N ILE A 43 1.62 -0.98 -10.30
CA ILE A 43 2.53 -0.54 -9.26
C ILE A 43 3.95 -0.69 -9.82
N THR A 44 4.70 0.40 -9.83
CA THR A 44 6.05 0.47 -10.34
C THR A 44 6.99 0.88 -9.23
N ARG A 45 8.23 0.39 -9.25
CA ARG A 45 9.27 0.84 -8.32
C ARG A 45 10.09 1.94 -8.98
N GLU A 46 10.25 3.06 -8.27
CA GLU A 46 11.17 4.13 -8.64
C GLU A 46 12.18 4.34 -7.51
N GLY A 47 13.41 3.86 -7.71
CA GLY A 47 14.46 3.89 -6.68
C GLY A 47 14.06 3.07 -5.44
N ASN A 48 13.86 3.77 -4.32
CA ASN A 48 13.40 3.17 -3.06
C ASN A 48 11.92 3.43 -2.78
N ALA A 49 11.22 4.08 -3.71
CA ALA A 49 9.80 4.36 -3.61
C ALA A 49 8.96 3.37 -4.45
N ALA A 50 7.75 3.09 -3.98
CA ALA A 50 6.71 2.41 -4.75
C ALA A 50 5.71 3.43 -5.28
N ILE A 51 5.45 3.39 -6.59
CA ILE A 51 4.50 4.27 -7.27
C ILE A 51 3.30 3.44 -7.72
N VAL A 52 2.15 3.71 -7.13
CA VAL A 52 0.86 3.16 -7.56
C VAL A 52 0.28 4.09 -8.61
N ASN A 53 0.17 3.59 -9.84
CA ASN A 53 -0.48 4.28 -10.94
C ASN A 53 -1.95 3.85 -10.98
N LEU A 54 -2.86 4.81 -10.91
CA LEU A 54 -4.30 4.59 -11.03
C LEU A 54 -4.74 4.77 -12.49
N LYS A 55 -5.84 4.10 -12.88
CA LYS A 55 -6.43 4.17 -14.23
C LYS A 55 -6.97 5.56 -14.57
N ASN A 56 -7.32 6.35 -13.56
CA ASN A 56 -7.73 7.74 -13.70
C ASN A 56 -6.55 8.68 -14.03
N GLY A 57 -5.30 8.20 -14.03
CA GLY A 57 -4.08 8.97 -14.27
C GLY A 57 -3.42 9.54 -13.00
N GLU A 58 -4.04 9.34 -11.84
CA GLU A 58 -3.49 9.72 -10.54
C GLU A 58 -2.36 8.76 -10.15
N LYS A 59 -1.37 9.29 -9.43
CA LYS A 59 -0.21 8.54 -8.96
C LYS A 59 -0.05 8.72 -7.48
N ILE A 60 0.21 7.61 -6.79
CA ILE A 60 0.48 7.59 -5.36
C ILE A 60 1.91 7.15 -5.17
N VAL A 61 2.71 8.00 -4.54
CA VAL A 61 4.14 7.78 -4.29
C VAL A 61 4.33 7.41 -2.83
N ILE A 62 4.86 6.22 -2.59
CA ILE A 62 5.18 5.71 -1.27
C ILE A 62 6.70 5.66 -1.17
N GLU A 63 7.28 6.67 -0.57
CA GLU A 63 8.72 6.78 -0.35
C GLU A 63 9.18 5.84 0.77
N SER A 64 10.44 5.41 0.67
CA SER A 64 11.09 4.50 1.63
C SER A 64 10.44 3.11 1.75
N TYR A 65 9.58 2.72 0.80
CA TYR A 65 8.99 1.38 0.76
C TYR A 65 10.02 0.25 0.61
N PHE A 66 11.19 0.53 0.03
CA PHE A 66 12.27 -0.44 -0.14
C PHE A 66 13.50 -0.15 0.75
N ASP A 67 13.38 0.77 1.72
CA ASP A 67 14.50 1.11 2.62
C ASP A 67 14.70 0.08 3.75
N ASP A 68 13.61 -0.52 4.23
CA ASP A 68 13.63 -1.61 5.22
C ASP A 68 13.74 -2.99 4.55
N PRO A 69 14.03 -4.07 5.33
CA PRO A 69 14.02 -5.43 4.83
C PRO A 69 12.76 -5.74 4.02
N LEU A 70 12.95 -6.43 2.91
CA LEU A 70 11.88 -6.85 2.02
C LEU A 70 10.81 -7.61 2.80
N ASP A 71 9.54 -7.24 2.59
CA ASP A 71 8.35 -7.69 3.35
C ASP A 71 8.05 -6.93 4.67
N SER A 72 8.78 -5.85 4.96
CA SER A 72 8.41 -4.97 6.09
C SER A 72 7.11 -4.22 5.77
N HIS A 73 7.12 -3.39 4.72
CA HIS A 73 5.97 -2.54 4.40
C HIS A 73 4.90 -3.25 3.57
N HIS A 74 3.63 -3.04 3.91
CA HIS A 74 2.49 -3.61 3.19
C HIS A 74 1.55 -2.52 2.68
N ILE A 75 1.08 -2.66 1.43
CA ILE A 75 0.08 -1.77 0.84
C ILE A 75 -1.27 -2.46 0.89
N VAL A 76 -2.26 -1.79 1.47
CA VAL A 76 -3.64 -2.25 1.60
C VAL A 76 -4.55 -1.25 0.91
N PHE A 77 -5.42 -1.75 0.04
CA PHE A 77 -6.46 -0.99 -0.62
C PHE A 77 -7.78 -1.20 0.11
N ASP A 78 -8.41 -0.09 0.51
CA ASP A 78 -9.71 -0.06 1.16
C ASP A 78 -10.74 0.49 0.19
N ASN A 79 -11.73 -0.33 -0.18
CA ASN A 79 -12.84 0.08 -1.03
C ASN A 79 -14.10 0.48 -0.22
N GLY A 80 -13.99 0.58 1.11
CA GLY A 80 -15.08 0.91 2.03
C GLY A 80 -15.82 -0.30 2.60
N GLU A 81 -15.78 -1.45 1.95
CA GLU A 81 -16.39 -2.70 2.42
C GLU A 81 -15.36 -3.80 2.70
N GLN A 82 -14.26 -3.79 1.95
CA GLN A 82 -13.30 -4.86 1.82
C GLN A 82 -11.88 -4.30 1.75
N LEU A 83 -10.97 -4.97 2.44
CA LEU A 83 -9.55 -4.64 2.46
C LEU A 83 -8.80 -5.65 1.57
N TYR A 84 -7.91 -5.15 0.73
CA TYR A 84 -7.08 -5.96 -0.16
C TYR A 84 -5.61 -5.63 0.00
N TRP A 85 -4.81 -6.62 0.39
CA TRP A 85 -3.36 -6.51 0.38
C TRP A 85 -2.82 -6.71 -1.02
N ALA A 86 -2.01 -5.77 -1.50
CA ALA A 86 -1.34 -5.86 -2.80
C ALA A 86 0.10 -6.39 -2.63
N GLU A 87 0.32 -7.60 -3.13
CA GLU A 87 1.64 -8.21 -3.27
C GLU A 87 2.16 -7.93 -4.69
N PHE A 88 3.05 -6.95 -4.79
CA PHE A 88 3.66 -6.52 -6.06
C PHE A 88 5.18 -6.70 -6.07
N ALA A 89 5.79 -7.01 -4.93
CA ALA A 89 7.22 -7.32 -4.81
C ALA A 89 7.38 -8.66 -4.09
N ASN A 90 8.37 -9.46 -4.49
CA ASN A 90 8.70 -10.70 -3.80
C ASN A 90 9.66 -10.45 -2.61
N ALA A 91 9.92 -11.50 -1.81
CA ALA A 91 10.89 -11.45 -0.70
C ALA A 91 12.34 -11.16 -1.14
N ALA A 92 12.64 -11.20 -2.44
CA ALA A 92 13.92 -10.80 -3.02
C ALA A 92 13.94 -9.33 -3.53
N GLY A 93 12.82 -8.61 -3.43
CA GLY A 93 12.69 -7.21 -3.82
C GLY A 93 12.54 -6.96 -5.31
N GLU A 94 12.25 -8.03 -6.04
CA GLU A 94 11.92 -7.97 -7.44
C GLU A 94 10.43 -7.64 -7.59
N ILE A 95 10.13 -6.70 -8.49
CA ILE A 95 8.76 -6.34 -8.83
C ILE A 95 8.15 -7.47 -9.66
N LEU A 96 7.03 -7.98 -9.18
CA LEU A 96 6.27 -9.00 -9.88
C LEU A 96 5.66 -8.39 -11.15
N PRO A 97 5.63 -9.14 -12.28
CA PRO A 97 5.00 -8.68 -13.51
C PRO A 97 3.48 -8.50 -13.35
N THR A 98 2.89 -9.18 -12.36
CA THR A 98 1.47 -9.12 -12.04
C THR A 98 1.33 -8.88 -10.53
N ILE A 99 0.58 -7.84 -10.16
CA ILE A 99 0.21 -7.58 -8.77
C ILE A 99 -0.80 -8.64 -8.34
N LYS A 100 -0.54 -9.32 -7.22
CA LYS A 100 -1.51 -10.22 -6.60
C LYS A 100 -2.26 -9.47 -5.51
N TYR A 101 -3.58 -9.53 -5.55
CA TYR A 101 -4.42 -8.97 -4.51
C TYR A 101 -4.94 -10.09 -3.63
N HIS A 102 -4.65 -9.98 -2.34
CA HIS A 102 -5.13 -10.91 -1.32
C HIS A 102 -6.22 -10.22 -0.52
N PHE A 103 -7.39 -10.83 -0.48
CA PHE A 103 -8.48 -10.32 0.35
C PHE A 103 -8.12 -10.50 1.82
N ILE A 104 -8.19 -9.42 2.58
CA ILE A 104 -8.10 -9.45 4.03
C ILE A 104 -9.53 -9.63 4.54
N GLU A 105 -9.87 -10.85 4.93
CA GLU A 105 -11.12 -11.11 5.62
C GLU A 105 -11.15 -10.28 6.90
N THR A 106 -12.00 -9.25 6.94
CA THR A 106 -12.46 -8.69 8.20
C THR A 106 -13.18 -9.81 8.93
N ILE A 107 -12.56 -10.33 10.00
CA ILE A 107 -13.21 -11.27 10.92
C ILE A 107 -14.52 -10.63 11.36
N ARG A 108 -15.65 -11.10 10.81
CA ARG A 108 -16.95 -10.83 11.41
C ARG A 108 -16.96 -11.56 12.74
N VAL A 109 -16.85 -10.80 13.82
CA VAL A 109 -17.31 -11.26 15.11
C VAL A 109 -18.83 -11.33 15.00
N CYS A 110 -19.35 -12.57 14.90
CA CYS A 110 -20.77 -12.88 14.93
C CYS A 110 -21.40 -12.55 16.29
#